data_AF-A0A316KSL7-F1
#
_entry.id   AF-A0A316KSL7-F1
#
_cell.length_a   1.000
_cell.length_b   1.000
_cell.length_c   1.000
_cell.angle_alpha   90.00
_cell.angle_beta   90.00
_cell.angle_gamma   90.00
#
_symmetry.space_group_name_H-M   'P 1'
#
loop_
_entity.id
_entity.type
_entity.pdbx_description
1 polymer ?
#
loop_
_entity_poly.entity_id
_entity_poly.type
_entity_poly.pdbx_seq_one_letter_code
_entity_poly.pdbx_strand_id
1 'polypeptide(L)'
;MLKKTCLAALAAISFGHSTQAEPDQTIIRLMNDAPTMLDFGIFRLERFLNGAGESSYSRVTYDWNSNRIVVSNRFFDGHTIIEAEAMQKCTIWINAMRELAGINLETGQLQSWKSSSEFARLFQHIGDVEREHADHDADEKQLDAKFHLVYVVADVTNAANENFSMTCEARLFGADFIISY
;
A
#
# COMPACT_ATOMS: atom_id res chain seq x y z
N MET A 1 -51.58 0.59 -55.63
CA MET A 1 -51.82 1.04 -54.25
C MET A 1 -50.53 0.86 -53.45
N LEU A 2 -49.96 1.98 -52.99
CA LEU A 2 -48.62 2.05 -52.38
C LEU A 2 -48.68 1.67 -50.89
N LYS A 3 -47.88 0.66 -50.52
CA LYS A 3 -46.93 0.56 -49.39
C LYS A 3 -47.22 1.27 -48.04
N LYS A 4 -46.79 0.56 -46.97
CA LYS A 4 -46.42 0.99 -45.58
C LYS A 4 -47.49 0.61 -44.54
N THR A 5 -47.21 0.04 -43.37
CA THR A 5 -45.95 -0.03 -42.60
C THR A 5 -46.11 -1.06 -41.47
N CYS A 6 -45.14 -1.98 -41.35
CA CYS A 6 -44.76 -2.59 -40.07
C CYS A 6 -44.05 -1.54 -39.19
N LEU A 7 -43.90 -1.86 -37.90
CA LEU A 7 -43.09 -1.19 -36.86
C LEU A 7 -43.79 -0.12 -36.01
N ALA A 8 -44.32 -0.54 -34.86
CA ALA A 8 -44.53 0.34 -33.70
C ALA A 8 -44.59 -0.45 -32.37
N ALA A 9 -43.66 -1.39 -32.14
CA ALA A 9 -43.57 -2.10 -30.85
C ALA A 9 -42.11 -2.26 -30.37
N LEU A 10 -41.25 -1.27 -30.69
CA LEU A 10 -39.86 -1.18 -30.24
C LEU A 10 -39.54 0.30 -29.95
N ALA A 11 -40.20 0.88 -28.96
CA ALA A 11 -39.89 2.23 -28.48
C ALA A 11 -40.26 2.44 -27.00
N ALA A 12 -40.14 1.38 -26.18
CA ALA A 12 -40.32 1.47 -24.71
C ALA A 12 -39.10 0.92 -23.95
N ILE A 13 -37.92 0.95 -24.57
CA ILE A 13 -36.63 0.67 -23.90
C ILE A 13 -35.70 1.83 -24.21
N SER A 14 -36.08 3.03 -23.78
CA SER A 14 -35.23 4.21 -23.88
C SER A 14 -35.49 5.05 -22.66
N PHE A 15 -34.42 5.41 -21.95
CA PHE A 15 -34.38 6.23 -20.73
C PHE A 15 -34.66 5.52 -19.40
N GLY A 16 -34.20 4.28 -19.26
CA GLY A 16 -33.58 3.94 -17.98
C GLY A 16 -32.27 4.71 -17.90
N HIS A 17 -32.28 5.91 -17.32
CA HIS A 17 -31.02 6.46 -16.80
C HIS A 17 -30.47 5.37 -15.89
N SER A 18 -29.41 4.71 -16.33
CA SER A 18 -28.50 4.04 -15.43
C SER A 18 -28.02 5.15 -14.49
N THR A 19 -28.72 5.33 -13.38
CA THR A 19 -28.21 6.05 -12.22
C THR A 19 -26.98 5.23 -11.85
N GLN A 20 -25.84 5.65 -12.39
CA GLN A 20 -24.55 5.35 -11.81
C GLN A 20 -24.75 5.72 -10.35
N ALA A 21 -24.74 4.72 -9.47
CA ALA A 21 -25.08 4.90 -8.07
C ALA A 21 -24.05 5.86 -7.50
N GLU A 22 -24.38 7.15 -7.48
CA GLU A 22 -23.54 8.15 -6.85
C GLU A 22 -23.50 7.83 -5.36
N PRO A 23 -22.33 7.96 -4.72
CA PRO A 23 -22.24 7.74 -3.29
C PRO A 23 -23.25 8.64 -2.59
N ASP A 24 -24.12 8.06 -1.75
CA ASP A 24 -25.05 8.88 -0.97
C ASP A 24 -24.29 9.76 0.03
N GLN A 25 -24.94 10.77 0.61
CA GLN A 25 -24.31 11.71 1.54
C GLN A 25 -23.64 11.03 2.75
N THR A 26 -24.10 9.86 3.16
CA THR A 26 -23.49 9.06 4.23
C THR A 26 -22.19 8.43 3.75
N ILE A 27 -22.19 7.88 2.53
CA ILE A 27 -20.98 7.33 1.90
C ILE A 27 -19.98 8.46 1.65
N ILE A 28 -20.39 9.61 1.11
CA ILE A 28 -19.52 10.79 0.93
C ILE A 28 -18.89 11.20 2.27
N ARG A 29 -19.66 11.22 3.37
CA ARG A 29 -19.12 11.55 4.69
C ARG A 29 -18.12 10.51 5.18
N LEU A 30 -18.43 9.22 5.07
CA LEU A 30 -17.52 8.13 5.42
C LEU A 30 -16.24 8.13 4.57
N MET A 31 -16.34 8.61 3.33
CA MET A 31 -15.20 8.81 2.41
C MET A 31 -14.35 10.04 2.76
N ASN A 32 -14.88 10.99 3.51
CA ASN A 32 -14.20 12.25 3.85
C ASN A 32 -13.73 12.32 5.31
N ASP A 33 -14.21 11.44 6.19
CA ASP A 33 -13.76 11.38 7.59
C ASP A 33 -12.35 10.76 7.68
N ALA A 34 -11.38 11.51 8.22
CA ALA A 34 -9.98 11.12 8.26
C ALA A 34 -9.67 9.77 8.97
N PRO A 35 -10.36 9.39 10.08
CA PRO A 35 -10.11 8.11 10.74
C PRO A 35 -10.51 6.90 9.87
N THR A 36 -11.63 6.97 9.14
CA THR A 36 -12.11 5.86 8.31
C THR A 36 -11.20 5.62 7.11
N MET A 37 -10.64 6.69 6.53
CA MET A 37 -9.68 6.60 5.43
C MET A 37 -8.39 5.91 5.81
N LEU A 38 -7.87 6.23 7.00
CA LEU A 38 -6.64 5.64 7.51
C LEU A 38 -6.82 4.13 7.73
N ASP A 39 -7.91 3.72 8.39
CA ASP A 39 -8.20 2.32 8.69
C ASP A 39 -8.44 1.48 7.42
N PHE A 40 -9.19 2.02 6.45
CA PHE A 40 -9.39 1.33 5.17
C PHE A 40 -8.10 1.23 4.35
N GLY A 41 -7.27 2.28 4.36
CA GLY A 41 -5.97 2.27 3.69
C GLY A 41 -5.03 1.23 4.29
N ILE A 42 -4.95 1.16 5.63
CA ILE A 42 -4.21 0.12 6.36
C ILE A 42 -4.70 -1.27 5.95
N PHE A 43 -6.00 -1.51 5.99
CA PHE A 43 -6.58 -2.81 5.63
C PHE A 43 -6.29 -3.20 4.18
N ARG A 44 -6.43 -2.26 3.23
CA ARG A 44 -6.16 -2.51 1.80
C ARG A 44 -4.69 -2.78 1.55
N LEU A 45 -3.79 -2.02 2.15
CA LEU A 45 -2.35 -2.24 2.04
C LEU A 45 -1.96 -3.59 2.64
N GLU A 46 -2.44 -3.93 3.84
CA GLU A 46 -2.18 -5.23 4.44
C GLU A 46 -2.69 -6.37 3.56
N ARG A 47 -3.90 -6.26 3.01
CA ARG A 47 -4.45 -7.25 2.07
C ARG A 47 -3.64 -7.36 0.78
N PHE A 48 -3.21 -6.23 0.21
CA PHE A 48 -2.39 -6.18 -0.99
C PHE A 48 -1.05 -6.90 -0.77
N LEU A 49 -0.34 -6.57 0.32
CA LEU A 49 0.94 -7.18 0.66
C LEU A 49 0.81 -8.68 0.92
N ASN A 50 -0.25 -9.12 1.59
CA ASN A 50 -0.50 -10.53 1.83
C ASN A 50 -0.93 -11.30 0.57
N GLY A 51 -1.38 -10.61 -0.47
CA GLY A 51 -1.66 -11.18 -1.79
C GLY A 51 -0.44 -11.29 -2.72
N ALA A 52 0.64 -10.54 -2.45
CA ALA A 52 1.82 -10.45 -3.31
C ALA A 52 2.83 -11.61 -3.12
N GLY A 53 2.58 -12.56 -2.21
CA GLY A 53 3.37 -13.78 -2.04
C GLY A 53 4.63 -13.60 -1.18
N GLU A 54 5.65 -12.91 -1.71
CA GLU A 54 6.96 -12.71 -1.04
C GLU A 54 6.88 -11.87 0.24
N SER A 55 5.77 -11.14 0.39
CA SER A 55 5.43 -10.33 1.55
C SER A 55 4.27 -10.89 2.36
N SER A 56 4.02 -12.20 2.24
CA SER A 56 3.04 -12.88 3.08
C SER A 56 3.32 -12.68 4.57
N TYR A 57 2.26 -12.54 5.35
CA TYR A 57 2.26 -12.18 6.77
C TYR A 57 2.76 -10.76 7.11
N SER A 58 2.78 -9.86 6.13
CA SER A 58 3.03 -8.45 6.43
C SER A 58 1.85 -7.86 7.20
N ARG A 59 2.18 -7.05 8.21
CA ARG A 59 1.24 -6.32 9.05
C ARG A 59 1.40 -4.83 8.83
N VAL A 60 0.29 -4.12 8.70
CA VAL A 60 0.28 -2.66 8.57
C VAL A 60 -0.37 -2.06 9.80
N THR A 61 0.28 -1.09 10.42
CA THR A 61 -0.24 -0.37 11.59
C THR A 61 0.05 1.11 11.51
N TYR A 62 -0.65 1.91 12.29
CA TYR A 62 -0.33 3.32 12.47
C TYR A 62 0.19 3.56 13.89
N ASP A 63 1.39 4.13 14.00
CA ASP A 63 1.96 4.56 15.26
C ASP A 63 1.66 6.05 15.50
N TRP A 64 0.76 6.31 16.45
CA TRP A 64 0.35 7.66 16.85
C TRP A 64 1.49 8.49 17.45
N ASN A 65 2.47 7.86 18.10
CA ASN A 65 3.57 8.58 18.76
C ASN A 65 4.57 9.11 17.74
N SER A 66 4.94 8.28 16.76
CA SER A 66 5.90 8.66 15.72
C SER A 66 5.24 9.24 14.46
N ASN A 67 3.90 9.23 14.38
CA ASN A 67 3.13 9.71 13.23
C ASN A 67 3.48 8.96 11.93
N ARG A 68 3.62 7.63 12.02
CA ARG A 68 4.07 6.75 10.93
C ARG A 68 3.08 5.64 10.63
N ILE A 69 3.01 5.26 9.35
CA ILE A 69 2.39 4.00 8.92
C ILE A 69 3.49 2.95 8.88
N VAL A 70 3.46 2.00 9.79
CA VAL A 70 4.46 0.95 9.92
C VAL A 70 4.01 -0.27 9.12
N VAL A 71 4.78 -0.61 8.09
CA VAL A 71 4.69 -1.87 7.36
C VAL A 71 5.73 -2.80 7.95
N SER A 72 5.28 -3.93 8.49
CA SER A 72 6.16 -4.82 9.25
C SER A 72 6.00 -6.28 8.89
N ASN A 73 7.06 -7.05 9.03
CA ASN A 73 7.03 -8.50 8.90
C ASN A 73 8.13 -9.12 9.77
N ARG A 74 8.02 -10.43 10.02
CA ARG A 74 8.99 -11.21 10.79
C ARG A 74 9.37 -12.48 10.04
N PHE A 75 10.67 -12.70 9.91
CA PHE A 75 11.22 -14.00 9.51
C PHE A 75 11.45 -14.88 10.74
N PHE A 76 10.93 -16.10 10.69
CA PHE A 76 11.20 -17.16 11.64
C PHE A 76 11.05 -18.50 10.92
N ASP A 77 12.14 -19.26 10.78
CA ASP A 77 12.16 -20.55 10.10
C ASP A 77 12.35 -21.74 11.06
N GLY A 78 12.47 -21.47 12.36
CA GLY A 78 12.66 -22.49 13.40
C GLY A 78 14.09 -22.99 13.54
N HIS A 79 15.05 -22.38 12.84
CA HIS A 79 16.47 -22.68 12.93
C HIS A 79 17.29 -21.42 13.16
N THR A 80 18.53 -21.59 13.63
CA THR A 80 19.44 -20.45 13.77
C THR A 80 20.12 -20.17 12.44
N ILE A 81 20.18 -18.89 12.08
CA ILE A 81 20.90 -18.42 10.88
C ILE A 81 22.03 -17.48 11.27
N ILE A 82 23.03 -17.34 10.40
CA ILE A 82 24.16 -16.46 10.64
C ILE A 82 23.80 -15.00 10.28
N GLU A 83 24.51 -14.04 10.88
CA GLU A 83 24.28 -12.61 10.67
C GLU A 83 24.30 -12.20 9.18
N ALA A 84 25.19 -12.79 8.38
CA ALA A 84 25.27 -12.52 6.94
C ALA A 84 23.99 -12.95 6.18
N GLU A 85 23.38 -14.06 6.59
CA GLU A 85 22.12 -14.52 6.01
C GLU A 85 20.96 -13.62 6.47
N ALA A 86 20.93 -13.25 7.75
CA ALA A 86 19.92 -12.32 8.28
C ALA A 86 19.94 -10.97 7.54
N MET A 87 21.13 -10.42 7.27
CA MET A 87 21.32 -9.23 6.45
C MET A 87 20.72 -9.39 5.04
N GLN A 88 20.93 -10.55 4.43
CA GLN A 88 20.39 -10.85 3.11
C GLN A 88 18.85 -10.88 3.15
N LYS A 89 18.25 -11.49 4.18
CA LYS A 89 16.78 -11.50 4.37
C LYS A 89 16.23 -10.08 4.52
N CYS A 90 16.89 -9.23 5.31
CA CYS A 90 16.52 -7.82 5.43
C CYS A 90 16.55 -7.08 4.11
N THR A 91 17.64 -7.24 3.35
CA THR A 91 17.80 -6.58 2.06
C THR A 91 16.72 -7.02 1.06
N ILE A 92 16.47 -8.33 0.98
CA ILE A 92 15.44 -8.89 0.08
C ILE A 92 14.07 -8.33 0.44
N TRP A 93 13.68 -8.37 1.71
CA TRP A 93 12.34 -7.94 2.11
C TRP A 93 12.13 -6.43 1.92
N ILE A 94 13.12 -5.60 2.30
CA ILE A 94 13.04 -4.13 2.12
C ILE A 94 12.94 -3.78 0.64
N ASN A 95 13.73 -4.43 -0.21
CA ASN A 95 13.70 -4.20 -1.65
C ASN A 95 12.35 -4.65 -2.25
N ALA A 96 11.82 -5.80 -1.85
CA ALA A 96 10.49 -6.24 -2.28
C ALA A 96 9.40 -5.22 -1.89
N MET A 97 9.47 -4.65 -0.68
CA MET A 97 8.52 -3.60 -0.26
C MET A 97 8.63 -2.34 -1.13
N ARG A 98 9.85 -1.91 -1.44
CA ARG A 98 10.10 -0.77 -2.32
C ARG A 98 9.61 -1.01 -3.74
N GLU A 99 9.89 -2.18 -4.30
CA GLU A 99 9.42 -2.55 -5.63
C GLU A 99 7.89 -2.58 -5.71
N LEU A 100 7.22 -3.19 -4.72
CA LEU A 100 5.76 -3.21 -4.63
C LEU A 100 5.16 -1.81 -4.52
N ALA A 101 5.85 -0.89 -3.85
CA ALA A 101 5.48 0.52 -3.77
C ALA A 101 5.76 1.30 -5.07
N GLY A 102 6.50 0.73 -6.01
CA GLY A 102 6.89 1.38 -7.26
C GLY A 102 8.12 2.27 -7.15
N ILE A 103 9.03 1.96 -6.22
CA ILE A 103 10.31 2.64 -6.04
C ILE A 103 11.38 1.94 -6.87
N ASN A 104 12.19 2.73 -7.57
CA ASN A 104 13.39 2.26 -8.22
C ASN A 104 14.47 1.97 -7.17
N LEU A 105 14.97 0.74 -7.13
CA LEU A 105 15.93 0.31 -6.12
C LEU A 105 17.32 0.95 -6.24
N GLU A 106 17.71 1.41 -7.44
CA GLU A 106 19.00 2.06 -7.67
C GLU A 106 18.99 3.51 -7.17
N THR A 107 17.89 4.22 -7.40
CA THR A 107 17.77 5.65 -7.05
C THR A 107 17.10 5.89 -5.70
N GLY A 108 16.35 4.90 -5.19
CA GLY A 108 15.49 5.04 -4.01
C GLY A 108 14.32 6.00 -4.21
N GLN A 109 14.02 6.37 -5.46
CA GLN A 109 12.95 7.31 -5.82
C GLN A 109 11.80 6.57 -6.53
N LEU A 110 10.63 7.20 -6.59
CA LEU A 110 9.53 6.72 -7.43
C LEU A 110 9.99 6.56 -8.88
N GLN A 111 9.47 5.54 -9.55
CA GLN A 111 9.60 5.40 -11.00
C GLN A 111 9.07 6.67 -11.69
N SER A 112 9.73 7.12 -12.76
CA SER A 112 9.53 8.46 -13.35
C SER A 112 8.12 8.75 -13.87
N TRP A 113 7.30 7.72 -14.08
CA TRP A 113 5.92 7.83 -14.52
C TRP A 113 4.89 7.84 -13.37
N LYS A 114 5.34 7.83 -12.11
CA LYS A 114 4.46 7.87 -10.92
C LYS A 114 4.58 9.19 -10.18
N SER A 115 3.45 9.74 -9.73
CA SER A 115 3.38 10.90 -8.83
C SER A 115 3.44 10.51 -7.34
N SER A 116 3.05 9.27 -7.02
CA SER A 116 3.03 8.68 -5.67
C SER A 116 3.26 7.18 -5.66
N SER A 117 3.52 6.61 -4.48
CA SER A 117 3.66 5.17 -4.32
C SER A 117 2.33 4.43 -4.45
N GLU A 118 2.39 3.16 -4.86
CA GLU A 118 1.21 2.29 -4.82
C GLU A 118 0.66 2.13 -3.40
N PHE A 119 1.50 2.33 -2.36
CA PHE A 119 1.03 2.25 -0.98
C PHE A 119 0.12 3.44 -0.66
N ALA A 120 0.51 4.67 -1.02
CA ALA A 120 -0.32 5.86 -0.81
C ALA A 120 -1.66 5.77 -1.54
N ARG A 121 -1.68 5.23 -2.77
CA ARG A 121 -2.90 5.05 -3.56
C ARG A 121 -3.94 4.15 -2.89
N LEU A 122 -3.53 3.19 -2.06
CA LEU A 122 -4.47 2.32 -1.34
C LEU A 122 -5.25 3.06 -0.24
N PHE A 123 -4.75 4.22 0.20
CA PHE A 123 -5.42 5.11 1.15
C PHE A 123 -6.40 6.06 0.48
N GLN A 124 -6.61 5.94 -0.84
CA GLN A 124 -7.57 6.76 -1.60
C GLN A 124 -8.87 6.02 -1.87
N HIS A 125 -9.94 6.73 -2.17
CA HIS A 125 -11.17 6.10 -2.63
C HIS A 125 -11.13 5.79 -4.14
N ILE A 126 -11.67 4.62 -4.49
CA ILE A 126 -11.99 4.27 -5.88
C ILE A 126 -13.18 5.14 -6.29
N GLY A 127 -12.89 6.28 -6.91
CA GLY A 127 -13.86 7.31 -7.21
C GLY A 127 -13.24 8.62 -6.80
N ASP A 128 -12.60 9.28 -7.77
CA ASP A 128 -12.06 10.64 -7.63
C ASP A 128 -13.20 11.53 -7.13
N VAL A 129 -13.24 11.77 -5.82
CA VAL A 129 -14.03 12.86 -5.28
C VAL A 129 -13.32 14.11 -5.81
N GLU A 130 -14.04 14.92 -6.59
CA GLU A 130 -13.57 16.17 -7.20
C GLU A 130 -13.08 17.17 -6.13
N ARG A 131 -11.95 16.90 -5.48
CA ARG A 131 -11.06 17.95 -5.00
C ARG A 131 -10.11 18.29 -6.13
N GLU A 132 -9.66 19.54 -6.16
CA GLU A 132 -8.73 20.00 -7.18
C GLU A 132 -7.48 19.10 -7.19
N HIS A 133 -7.08 18.62 -8.37
CA HIS A 133 -5.99 17.62 -8.55
C HIS A 133 -4.70 17.98 -7.79
N ALA A 134 -4.39 19.27 -7.62
CA ALA A 134 -3.17 19.72 -6.94
C ALA A 134 -3.16 19.43 -5.43
N ASP A 135 -4.32 19.43 -4.77
CA ASP A 135 -4.43 19.13 -3.34
C ASP A 135 -4.26 17.63 -3.09
N HIS A 136 -4.78 16.79 -3.99
CA HIS A 136 -4.62 15.33 -3.93
C HIS A 136 -3.14 14.91 -4.05
N ASP A 137 -2.38 15.48 -4.99
CA ASP A 137 -0.95 15.18 -5.16
C ASP A 137 -0.11 15.55 -3.92
N ALA A 138 -0.47 16.64 -3.24
CA ALA A 138 0.22 17.09 -2.02
C ALA A 138 -0.07 16.16 -0.83
N ASP A 139 -1.32 15.71 -0.71
CA ASP A 139 -1.74 14.76 0.32
C ASP A 139 -1.10 13.38 0.10
N GLU A 140 -1.01 12.90 -1.14
CA GLU A 140 -0.33 11.64 -1.49
C GLU A 140 1.15 11.66 -1.08
N LYS A 141 1.87 12.75 -1.40
CA LYS A 141 3.28 12.90 -1.01
C LYS A 141 3.47 12.94 0.51
N GLN A 142 2.52 13.56 1.23
CA GLN A 142 2.54 13.56 2.69
C GLN A 142 2.29 12.18 3.27
N LEU A 143 1.39 11.38 2.68
CA LEU A 143 1.20 9.98 3.06
C LEU A 143 2.46 9.15 2.77
N ASP A 144 3.06 9.35 1.60
CA ASP A 144 4.27 8.65 1.17
C ASP A 144 5.43 8.80 2.17
N ALA A 145 5.58 10.00 2.75
CA ALA A 145 6.58 10.28 3.77
C ALA A 145 6.34 9.56 5.11
N LYS A 146 5.13 9.04 5.36
CA LYS A 146 4.77 8.37 6.63
C LYS A 146 5.12 6.88 6.64
N PHE A 147 5.33 6.25 5.49
CA PHE A 147 5.59 4.82 5.42
C PHE A 147 6.99 4.47 5.97
N HIS A 148 6.99 3.58 6.96
CA HIS A 148 8.18 3.06 7.61
C HIS A 148 8.17 1.54 7.55
N LEU A 149 9.25 0.96 7.05
CA LEU A 149 9.43 -0.47 6.86
C LEU A 149 10.18 -1.04 8.06
N VAL A 150 9.67 -2.12 8.65
CA VAL A 150 10.28 -2.80 9.81
C VAL A 150 10.29 -4.30 9.59
N TYR A 151 11.48 -4.88 9.47
CA TYR A 151 11.64 -6.33 9.34
C TYR A 151 12.41 -6.89 10.51
N VAL A 152 11.88 -7.96 11.12
CA VAL A 152 12.56 -8.65 12.22
C VAL A 152 12.98 -10.02 11.75
N VAL A 153 14.26 -10.33 11.87
CA VAL A 153 14.82 -11.66 11.63
C VAL A 153 15.15 -12.27 12.99
N ALA A 154 14.42 -13.32 13.36
CA ALA A 154 14.64 -14.04 14.62
C ALA A 154 15.80 -15.06 14.50
N ASP A 155 16.29 -15.52 15.65
CA ASP A 155 17.27 -16.61 15.78
C ASP A 155 18.57 -16.40 15.01
N VAL A 156 19.09 -15.17 15.04
CA VAL A 156 20.36 -14.82 14.43
C VAL A 156 21.49 -15.12 15.39
N THR A 157 22.55 -15.75 14.89
CA THR A 157 23.78 -16.03 15.66
C THR A 157 24.95 -15.18 15.18
N ASN A 158 25.70 -14.61 16.13
CA ASN A 158 26.93 -13.88 15.85
C ASN A 158 28.16 -14.81 15.86
N ALA A 159 29.35 -14.24 15.62
CA ALA A 159 30.60 -14.99 15.66
C ALA A 159 30.94 -15.60 17.04
N ALA A 160 30.32 -15.10 18.12
CA ALA A 160 30.43 -15.64 19.47
C ALA A 160 29.37 -16.71 19.80
N ASN A 161 28.54 -17.09 18.82
CA ASN A 161 27.43 -18.04 18.96
C ASN A 161 26.34 -17.59 19.94
N GLU A 162 26.17 -16.28 20.11
CA GLU A 162 25.08 -15.68 20.87
C GLU A 162 23.85 -15.51 19.96
N ASN A 163 22.66 -15.86 20.46
CA ASN A 163 21.40 -15.73 19.72
C ASN A 163 20.73 -14.38 20.03
N PHE A 164 20.31 -13.67 18.99
CA PHE A 164 19.58 -12.41 19.06
C PHE A 164 18.56 -12.29 17.91
N SER A 165 17.76 -11.22 17.92
CA SER A 165 16.90 -10.85 16.79
C SER A 165 17.47 -9.62 16.09
N MET A 166 17.66 -9.69 14.79
CA MET A 166 18.07 -8.54 13.99
C MET A 166 16.83 -7.77 13.53
N THR A 167 16.75 -6.49 13.83
CA THR A 167 15.69 -5.60 13.32
C THR A 167 16.27 -4.68 12.26
N CYS A 168 15.62 -4.63 11.11
CA CYS A 168 15.99 -3.83 9.96
C CYS A 168 14.89 -2.81 9.68
N GLU A 169 15.25 -1.53 9.71
CA GLU A 169 14.31 -0.42 9.57
C GLU A 169 14.68 0.47 8.40
N ALA A 170 13.68 0.86 7.60
CA ALA A 170 13.89 1.76 6.48
C ALA A 170 12.72 2.71 6.30
N ARG A 171 13.02 3.91 5.80
CA ARG A 171 11.97 4.68 5.12
C ARG A 171 11.62 4.00 3.81
N LEU A 172 10.38 4.18 3.37
CA LEU A 172 9.94 3.66 2.08
C LEU A 172 10.85 4.16 0.96
N PHE A 173 11.09 5.47 0.90
CA PHE A 173 12.02 6.12 -0.03
C PHE A 173 13.48 6.07 0.46
N GLY A 174 14.41 6.00 -0.48
CA GLY A 174 15.85 5.85 -0.25
C GLY A 174 16.36 4.46 -0.62
N ALA A 175 17.68 4.27 -0.52
CA ALA A 175 18.34 2.98 -0.79
C ALA A 175 18.78 2.28 0.50
N ASP A 176 19.04 3.03 1.58
CA ASP A 176 19.61 2.50 2.80
C ASP A 176 18.56 1.98 3.79
N PHE A 177 19.03 1.19 4.76
CA PHE A 177 18.28 0.79 5.95
C PHE A 177 19.22 0.71 7.16
N ILE A 178 18.63 0.81 8.35
CA ILE A 178 19.33 0.80 9.63
C ILE A 178 19.09 -0.55 10.30
N ILE A 179 20.08 -1.01 11.06
CA ILE A 179 20.03 -2.28 11.79
C ILE A 179 20.12 -2.01 13.28
N SER A 180 19.31 -2.72 14.04
CA SER A 180 19.34 -2.78 15.49
C SER A 180 19.25 -4.24 15.97
N TYR A 181 19.73 -4.48 17.19
CA TYR A 181 19.90 -5.78 17.83
C TYR A 181 19.15 -5.83 19.16
#